data_AF-A0A0A9WS38-F1
#
_entry.id   AF-A0A0A9WS38-F1
#
_cell.length_a   1.000
_cell.length_b   1.000
_cell.length_c   1.000
_cell.angle_alpha   90.00
_cell.angle_beta   90.00
_cell.angle_gamma   90.00
#
_symmetry.space_group_name_H-M   'P 1'
#
loop_
_entity.id
_entity.type
_entity.pdbx_description
1 polymer ?
#
loop_
_entity_poly.entity_id
_entity_poly.type
_entity_poly.pdbx_seq_one_letter_code
_entity_poly.pdbx_strand_id
1 'polypeptide(L)'
;TCAFVAAALLGPRKGRFDEKGKPQDMGGHSLPITGIGALLLFTGFLAFNGGAIFHITGKGDDVLVARSMINTIIAGCGGSLLTLAMAKLHLLESESPWPFTLILNGTLAGMASSCAAPHKYAAWAMFIIGMISA
;
A
#
# COMPACT_ATOMS: atom_id res chain seq x y z
N THR A 1 1.11 -11.83 -8.72
CA THR A 1 0.60 -13.05 -9.38
C THR A 1 1.33 -14.31 -8.93
N CYS A 2 2.67 -14.37 -8.95
CA CYS A 2 3.42 -15.56 -8.49
C CYS A 2 3.08 -15.98 -7.06
N ALA A 3 2.95 -15.01 -6.13
CA ALA A 3 2.55 -15.28 -4.75
C ALA A 3 1.16 -15.94 -4.63
N PHE A 4 0.21 -15.56 -5.50
CA PHE A 4 -1.12 -16.17 -5.52
C PHE A 4 -1.07 -17.63 -5.99
N VAL A 5 -0.34 -17.91 -7.07
CA VAL A 5 -0.15 -19.28 -7.58
C VAL A 5 0.53 -20.15 -6.52
N ALA A 6 1.57 -19.64 -5.86
CA ALA A 6 2.25 -20.36 -4.78
C ALA A 6 1.29 -20.66 -3.61
N ALA A 7 0.46 -19.69 -3.20
CA ALA A 7 -0.52 -19.89 -2.14
C ALA A 7 -1.62 -20.90 -2.53
N ALA A 8 -2.07 -20.89 -3.78
CA ALA A 8 -3.07 -21.83 -4.28
C ALA A 8 -2.53 -23.28 -4.32
N LEU A 9 -1.25 -23.46 -4.66
CA LEU A 9 -0.59 -24.76 -4.68
C LEU A 9 -0.26 -25.30 -3.27
N LEU A 10 0.19 -24.43 -2.36
CA LEU A 10 0.54 -24.83 -0.99
C LEU A 10 -0.70 -25.10 -0.12
N GLY A 11 -1.78 -24.37 -0.37
CA GLY A 11 -3.01 -24.44 0.41
C GLY A 11 -3.01 -23.54 1.66
N PRO A 12 -4.14 -23.46 2.37
CA PRO A 12 -4.31 -22.56 3.50
C PRO A 12 -3.58 -23.04 4.77
N ARG A 13 -3.22 -22.08 5.63
CA ARG A 13 -2.68 -22.37 6.96
C ARG A 13 -3.70 -23.14 7.81
N LYS A 14 -3.22 -24.03 8.68
CA LYS A 14 -4.07 -24.75 9.65
C LYS A 14 -4.83 -23.74 10.52
N GLY A 15 -6.14 -23.95 10.69
CA GLY A 15 -7.01 -23.07 11.46
C GLY A 15 -7.38 -21.75 10.78
N ARG A 16 -6.99 -21.53 9.51
CA ARG A 16 -7.38 -20.33 8.74
C ARG A 16 -8.87 -20.27 8.44
N PHE A 17 -9.51 -21.42 8.30
CA PHE A 17 -10.94 -21.57 8.04
C PHE A 17 -11.57 -22.49 9.08
N ASP A 18 -12.77 -22.16 9.54
CA ASP A 18 -13.55 -23.02 10.44
C ASP A 18 -14.16 -24.23 9.69
N GLU A 19 -14.85 -25.11 10.41
CA GLU A 19 -15.52 -26.29 9.84
C GLU A 19 -16.59 -25.94 8.79
N LYS A 20 -17.09 -24.69 8.80
CA LYS A 20 -18.06 -24.15 7.85
C LYS A 20 -17.39 -23.37 6.71
N GLY A 21 -16.05 -23.36 6.66
CA GLY A 21 -15.25 -22.66 5.65
C GLY A 21 -15.14 -21.15 5.86
N LYS A 22 -15.58 -20.60 7.00
CA LYS A 22 -15.47 -19.16 7.28
C LYS A 22 -14.04 -18.79 7.65
N PRO A 23 -13.51 -17.67 7.13
CA PRO A 23 -12.18 -17.20 7.48
C PRO A 23 -12.12 -16.83 8.96
N GLN A 24 -11.04 -17.24 9.62
CA GLN A 24 -10.72 -16.88 10.99
C GLN A 24 -9.59 -15.85 10.98
N ASP A 25 -9.76 -14.80 11.80
CA ASP A 25 -8.71 -13.80 11.95
C ASP A 25 -7.47 -14.42 12.61
N MET A 26 -6.30 -14.12 12.05
CA MET A 26 -5.02 -14.60 12.54
C MET A 26 -4.14 -13.38 12.76
N GLY A 27 -4.20 -12.83 13.98
CA GLY A 27 -3.52 -11.61 14.36
C GLY A 27 -2.02 -11.63 14.11
N GLY A 28 -1.47 -10.43 13.81
CA GLY A 28 -0.04 -10.24 13.65
C GLY A 28 0.71 -10.41 14.98
N HIS A 29 1.95 -10.88 14.90
CA HIS A 29 2.77 -11.17 16.09
C HIS A 29 3.23 -9.90 16.83
N SER A 30 3.42 -8.79 16.11
CA SER A 30 3.90 -7.52 16.68
C SER A 30 3.51 -6.33 15.81
N LEU A 31 2.68 -5.45 16.35
CA LEU A 31 2.30 -4.19 15.69
C LEU A 31 3.47 -3.21 15.54
N PRO A 32 4.35 -3.02 16.55
CA PRO A 32 5.51 -2.14 16.41
C PRO A 32 6.46 -2.56 15.28
N ILE A 33 6.77 -3.86 15.18
CA ILE A 33 7.65 -4.38 14.11
C ILE A 33 7.00 -4.16 12.74
N THR A 34 5.69 -4.36 12.63
CA THR A 34 4.94 -4.07 11.41
C THR A 34 5.06 -2.60 11.02
N GLY A 35 4.94 -1.68 11.99
CA GLY A 35 5.11 -0.25 11.75
C GLY A 35 6.52 0.12 11.28
N ILE A 36 7.56 -0.46 11.87
CA ILE A 36 8.96 -0.26 11.43
C ILE A 36 9.14 -0.79 10.00
N GLY A 37 8.63 -1.97 9.69
CA GLY A 37 8.66 -2.54 8.34
C GLY A 37 7.97 -1.63 7.32
N ALA A 38 6.81 -1.07 7.67
CA ALA A 38 6.10 -0.13 6.81
C ALA A 38 6.90 1.17 6.59
N LEU A 39 7.59 1.70 7.60
CA LEU A 39 8.48 2.86 7.45
C LEU A 39 9.66 2.57 6.51
N LEU A 40 10.25 1.38 6.60
CA LEU A 40 11.31 0.96 5.69
C LEU A 40 10.82 0.81 4.25
N LEU A 41 9.62 0.25 4.06
CA LEU A 41 8.98 0.18 2.74
C LEU A 41 8.63 1.56 2.21
N PHE A 42 8.15 2.46 3.08
CA PHE A 42 7.81 3.82 2.70
C PHE A 42 9.02 4.57 2.14
N THR A 43 10.14 4.56 2.86
CA THR A 43 11.38 5.19 2.38
C THR A 43 11.92 4.47 1.14
N GLY A 44 11.81 3.14 1.10
CA GLY A 44 12.16 2.33 -0.07
C GLY A 44 11.40 2.72 -1.33
N PHE A 45 10.08 2.93 -1.25
CA PHE A 45 9.25 3.35 -2.39
C PHE A 45 9.64 4.72 -2.91
N LEU A 46 9.99 5.67 -2.03
CA LEU A 46 10.46 6.99 -2.45
C LEU A 46 11.77 6.91 -3.23
N ALA A 47 12.72 6.13 -2.71
CA ALA A 47 13.99 5.88 -3.40
C ALA A 47 13.77 5.14 -4.73
N PHE A 48 12.88 4.15 -4.77
CA PHE A 48 12.57 3.37 -5.96
C PHE A 48 11.93 4.22 -7.06
N ASN A 49 10.87 4.95 -6.75
CA ASN A 49 10.12 5.75 -7.73
C ASN A 49 10.89 7.00 -8.18
N GLY A 50 11.65 7.64 -7.27
CA GLY A 50 12.54 8.75 -7.63
C GLY A 50 13.73 8.26 -8.46
N GLY A 51 14.36 7.15 -8.07
CA GLY A 51 15.50 6.55 -8.75
C GLY A 51 15.18 6.00 -10.15
N ALA A 52 13.93 5.59 -10.39
CA ALA A 52 13.46 5.10 -11.69
C ALA A 52 13.45 6.15 -12.81
N ILE A 53 13.76 7.42 -12.53
CA ILE A 53 14.02 8.45 -13.55
C ILE A 53 15.41 8.27 -14.19
N PHE A 54 16.35 7.63 -13.49
CA PHE A 54 17.73 7.33 -13.93
C PHE A 54 18.64 8.52 -14.26
N HIS A 55 18.13 9.76 -14.25
CA HIS A 55 18.87 10.98 -14.51
C HIS A 55 18.38 12.11 -13.59
N ILE A 56 19.28 13.01 -13.19
CA ILE A 56 18.96 14.17 -12.33
C ILE A 56 19.73 15.44 -12.72
N THR A 57 20.66 15.35 -13.67
CA THR A 57 21.54 16.44 -14.07
C THR A 57 21.03 17.19 -15.30
N GLY A 58 20.03 16.66 -16.01
CA GLY A 58 19.37 17.33 -17.12
C GLY A 58 18.43 18.44 -16.65
N LYS A 59 18.18 19.42 -17.52
CA LYS A 59 17.24 20.50 -17.23
C LYS A 59 15.83 19.94 -17.03
N GLY A 60 15.29 20.05 -15.82
CA GLY A 60 13.92 19.61 -15.47
C GLY A 60 13.83 18.19 -14.92
N ASP A 61 14.93 17.44 -14.85
CA ASP A 61 14.95 16.09 -14.27
C ASP A 61 14.71 16.13 -12.76
N ASP A 62 15.20 17.17 -12.09
CA ASP A 62 14.98 17.45 -10.67
C ASP A 62 13.47 17.54 -10.35
N VAL A 63 12.70 18.19 -11.22
CA VAL A 63 11.25 18.30 -11.11
C VAL A 63 10.58 16.94 -11.31
N LEU A 64 11.07 16.12 -12.23
CA LEU A 64 10.53 14.77 -12.49
C LEU A 64 10.77 13.82 -11.32
N VAL A 65 11.97 13.86 -10.72
CA VAL A 65 12.30 13.07 -9.53
C VAL A 65 11.45 13.53 -8.34
N ALA A 66 11.41 14.83 -8.07
CA ALA A 66 10.60 15.38 -6.97
C ALA A 66 9.11 15.04 -7.14
N ARG A 67 8.58 15.19 -8.36
CA ARG A 67 7.19 14.85 -8.68
C ARG A 67 6.91 13.38 -8.48
N SER A 68 7.83 12.49 -8.87
CA SER A 68 7.69 11.05 -8.65
C SER A 68 7.56 10.71 -7.16
N MET A 69 8.42 11.29 -6.33
CA MET A 69 8.40 11.08 -4.88
C MET A 69 7.11 11.63 -4.25
N ILE A 70 6.73 12.86 -4.57
CA ILE A 70 5.50 13.49 -4.06
C ILE A 70 4.27 12.66 -4.45
N ASN A 71 4.17 12.28 -5.73
CA ASN A 71 3.05 11.49 -6.22
C ASN A 71 2.95 10.10 -5.58
N THR A 72 4.09 9.52 -5.18
CA THR A 72 4.13 8.27 -4.42
C THR A 72 3.51 8.44 -3.04
N ILE A 73 3.85 9.53 -2.33
CA ILE A 73 3.26 9.87 -1.03
C ILE A 73 1.76 10.11 -1.17
N ILE A 74 1.36 10.88 -2.18
CA ILE A 74 -0.06 11.23 -2.40
C ILE A 74 -0.89 9.99 -2.72
N ALA A 75 -0.36 9.04 -3.49
CA ALA A 75 -1.02 7.75 -3.73
C ALA A 75 -1.17 6.94 -2.44
N GLY A 76 -0.14 6.91 -1.59
CA GLY A 76 -0.22 6.31 -0.26
C GLY A 76 -1.28 6.98 0.63
N CYS A 77 -1.39 8.31 0.60
CA CYS A 77 -2.43 9.04 1.32
C CYS A 77 -3.85 8.73 0.80
N GLY A 78 -4.02 8.57 -0.51
CA GLY A 78 -5.30 8.17 -1.11
C GLY A 78 -5.75 6.81 -0.58
N GLY A 79 -4.85 5.82 -0.62
CA GLY A 79 -5.15 4.48 -0.14
C GLY A 79 -5.45 4.46 1.37
N SER A 80 -4.65 5.14 2.18
CA SER A 80 -4.82 5.17 3.63
C SER A 80 -6.13 5.84 4.07
N LEU A 81 -6.51 6.95 3.42
CA LEU A 81 -7.76 7.66 3.70
C LEU A 81 -8.99 6.85 3.30
N LEU A 82 -8.97 6.19 2.13
CA LEU A 82 -10.09 5.34 1.73
C LEU A 82 -10.24 4.16 2.69
N THR A 83 -9.15 3.45 3.01
CA THR A 83 -9.21 2.32 3.95
C THR A 83 -9.71 2.76 5.32
N LEU A 84 -9.25 3.92 5.82
CA LEU A 84 -9.73 4.47 7.09
C LEU A 84 -11.23 4.81 7.01
N ALA A 85 -11.68 5.45 5.93
CA ALA A 85 -13.09 5.79 5.74
C ALA A 85 -13.96 4.52 5.68
N MET A 86 -13.55 3.50 4.93
CA MET A 86 -14.25 2.22 4.85
C MET A 86 -14.30 1.50 6.20
N ALA A 87 -13.22 1.53 6.98
CA ALA A 87 -13.21 0.99 8.34
C ALA A 87 -14.18 1.75 9.26
N LYS A 88 -14.23 3.09 9.19
CA LYS A 88 -15.16 3.91 9.99
C LYS A 88 -16.63 3.70 9.60
N LEU A 89 -16.89 3.40 8.33
CA LEU A 89 -18.22 3.09 7.82
C LEU A 89 -18.63 1.63 8.07
N HIS A 90 -17.82 0.84 8.79
CA HIS A 90 -18.06 -0.58 9.05
C HIS A 90 -18.23 -1.42 7.76
N LEU A 91 -17.60 -0.98 6.66
CA LEU A 91 -17.57 -1.71 5.39
C LEU A 91 -16.48 -2.79 5.37
N LEU A 92 -15.57 -2.76 6.35
CA LEU A 92 -14.48 -3.72 6.50
C LEU A 92 -14.71 -4.54 7.77
N GLU A 93 -14.46 -5.85 7.68
CA GLU A 93 -14.44 -6.76 8.83
C GLU A 93 -13.26 -6.38 9.74
N SER A 94 -13.51 -5.48 10.68
CA SER A 94 -12.54 -5.02 11.66
C SER A 94 -13.23 -4.80 12.99
N GLU A 95 -12.74 -5.45 14.04
CA GLU A 95 -13.24 -5.24 15.40
C GLU A 95 -12.76 -3.92 16.01
N SER A 96 -11.66 -3.37 15.50
CA SER A 96 -11.12 -2.10 15.98
C SER A 96 -11.71 -0.91 15.21
N PRO A 97 -12.11 0.18 15.90
CA PRO A 97 -12.48 1.43 15.25
C PRO A 97 -11.29 2.13 14.56
N TRP A 98 -10.06 1.68 14.82
CA TRP A 98 -8.83 2.19 14.23
C TRP A 98 -7.91 1.02 13.85
N PRO A 99 -8.16 0.34 12.72
CA PRO A 99 -7.37 -0.82 12.32
C PRO A 99 -6.04 -0.40 11.71
N PHE A 100 -5.00 -0.29 12.55
CA PHE A 100 -3.66 0.15 12.16
C PHE A 100 -3.09 -0.66 10.98
N THR A 101 -3.11 -2.00 11.06
CA THR A 101 -2.56 -2.87 10.01
C THR A 101 -3.29 -2.73 8.68
N LEU A 102 -4.61 -2.52 8.72
CA LEU A 102 -5.42 -2.35 7.52
C LEU A 102 -5.08 -1.03 6.81
N ILE A 103 -4.98 0.06 7.59
CA ILE A 103 -4.58 1.38 7.07
C ILE A 103 -3.16 1.34 6.50
N LEU A 104 -2.23 0.64 7.15
CA LEU A 104 -0.88 0.44 6.61
C LEU A 104 -0.91 -0.32 5.28
N ASN A 105 -1.71 -1.39 5.18
CA ASN A 105 -1.86 -2.14 3.93
C ASN A 105 -2.42 -1.26 2.81
N GLY A 106 -3.46 -0.46 3.09
CA GLY A 106 -4.01 0.50 2.12
C GLY A 106 -2.98 1.56 1.69
N THR A 107 -2.17 2.05 2.63
CA THR A 107 -1.05 2.96 2.33
C THR A 107 -0.06 2.32 1.36
N LEU A 108 0.40 1.11 1.66
CA LEU A 108 1.39 0.39 0.85
C LEU A 108 0.82 -0.01 -0.52
N ALA A 109 -0.46 -0.39 -0.60
CA ALA A 109 -1.14 -0.67 -1.86
C ALA A 109 -1.19 0.59 -2.73
N GLY A 110 -1.59 1.73 -2.16
CA GLY A 110 -1.57 3.02 -2.85
C GLY A 110 -0.17 3.38 -3.35
N MET A 111 0.87 3.24 -2.53
CA MET A 111 2.26 3.47 -2.95
C MET A 111 2.69 2.51 -4.07
N ALA A 112 2.36 1.22 -3.97
CA ALA A 112 2.69 0.22 -4.99
C ALA A 112 2.01 0.53 -6.34
N SER A 113 0.76 1.01 -6.34
CA SER A 113 0.05 1.40 -7.56
C SER A 113 0.75 2.53 -8.33
N SER A 114 1.49 3.39 -7.61
CA SER A 114 2.18 4.52 -8.23
C SER A 114 3.42 4.14 -9.03
N CYS A 115 3.97 2.93 -8.83
CA CYS A 115 5.23 2.49 -9.43
C CYS A 115 5.23 2.39 -10.96
N ALA A 116 4.06 2.48 -11.63
CA ALA A 116 3.99 2.40 -13.09
C ALA A 116 4.57 3.63 -13.79
N ALA A 117 4.17 4.85 -13.39
CA ALA A 117 4.62 6.09 -14.02
C ALA A 117 4.27 7.34 -13.17
N PRO A 118 4.82 7.48 -11.95
CA PRO A 118 4.35 8.48 -11.01
C PRO A 118 4.60 9.92 -11.51
N HIS A 119 5.67 10.17 -12.27
CA HIS A 119 5.97 11.49 -12.87
C HIS A 119 4.94 11.95 -13.92
N LYS A 120 4.19 11.05 -14.56
CA LYS A 120 3.29 11.39 -15.67
C LYS A 120 1.93 11.93 -15.22
N TYR A 121 1.52 11.61 -14.00
CA TYR A 121 0.19 11.95 -13.50
C TYR A 121 0.20 13.23 -12.65
N ALA A 122 -0.92 13.94 -12.63
CA ALA A 122 -1.13 15.02 -11.69
C ALA A 122 -1.32 14.46 -10.27
N ALA A 123 -0.98 15.26 -9.26
CA ALA A 123 -1.12 14.88 -7.86
C ALA A 123 -2.52 14.37 -7.50
N TRP A 124 -3.57 15.07 -7.94
CA TRP A 124 -4.96 14.66 -7.69
C TRP A 124 -5.31 13.31 -8.33
N ALA A 125 -4.76 13.01 -9.51
CA ALA A 125 -5.01 11.75 -10.19
C ALA A 125 -4.34 10.60 -9.43
N MET A 126 -3.13 10.83 -8.90
CA MET A 126 -2.42 9.87 -8.08
C MET A 126 -3.13 9.57 -6.76
N PHE A 127 -3.78 10.57 -6.17
CA PHE A 127 -4.64 10.37 -5.00
C PHE A 127 -5.78 9.39 -5.31
N ILE A 128 -6.46 9.58 -6.45
CA ILE A 128 -7.57 8.70 -6.88
C ILE A 128 -7.08 7.28 -7.21
N ILE A 129 -5.95 7.16 -7.91
CA ILE A 129 -5.33 5.87 -8.19
C ILE A 129 -5.00 5.14 -6.88
N GLY A 130 -4.46 5.87 -5.91
CA GLY A 130 -4.18 5.36 -4.57
C GLY A 130 -5.42 4.87 -3.85
N MET A 131 -6.53 5.63 -3.91
CA MET A 131 -7.83 5.21 -3.36
C MET A 131 -8.30 3.90 -4.01
N ILE A 132 -8.35 3.83 -5.33
CA ILE A 132 -8.88 2.65 -6.05
C ILE A 132 -8.03 1.39 -5.80
N SER A 133 -6.74 1.56 -5.50
CA SER A 133 -5.84 0.44 -5.25
C SER A 133 -5.96 -0.17 -3.85
N ALA A 134 -6.54 0.55 -2.89
CA ALA A 134 -6.61 0.14 -1.48
C ALA A 134 -7.82 -0.74 -1.18
#